data_AF-A0A2M8QP43-F1
#
_entry.id   AF-A0A2M8QP43-F1
#
_cell.length_a   1.000
_cell.length_b   1.000
_cell.length_c   1.000
_cell.angle_alpha   90.00
_cell.angle_beta   90.00
_cell.angle_gamma   90.00
#
_symmetry.space_group_name_H-M   'P 1'
#
loop_
_entity.id
_entity.type
_entity.pdbx_description
1 polymer ?
#
loop_
_entity_poly.entity_id
_entity_poly.type
_entity_poly.pdbx_seq_one_letter_code
_entity_poly.pdbx_strand_id
1 'polypeptide(L)' 'MRIPSIGFIPSRAIAQLEEELGAILFVRDTHHVSLTAAGRSLAEDARRLLAGAREAGEKVRGIA' A
#
# COMPACT_ATOMS: atom_id res chain seq x y z
N MET A 1 -22.06 5.32 -14.91
CA MET A 1 -20.79 5.60 -14.22
C MET A 1 -19.71 4.76 -14.89
N ARG A 2 -18.95 5.33 -15.82
CA ARG A 2 -17.96 4.62 -16.63
C ARG A 2 -16.63 5.33 -16.42
N ILE A 3 -15.68 4.67 -15.76
CA ILE A 3 -14.28 5.09 -15.79
C ILE A 3 -13.52 4.05 -16.62
N PRO A 4 -13.41 4.21 -17.96
CA PRO A 4 -12.38 3.53 -18.70
C PRO A 4 -11.34 4.55 -19.18
N SER A 5 -10.07 4.34 -18.83
CA SER A 5 -8.86 4.55 -19.68
C SER A 5 -7.56 4.49 -18.86
N ILE A 6 -6.91 3.32 -18.91
CA ILE A 6 -5.48 3.14 -19.27
C ILE A 6 -4.41 3.56 -18.23
N GLY A 7 -3.66 2.55 -17.74
CA GLY A 7 -2.20 2.69 -17.64
C GLY A 7 -1.51 2.46 -16.28
N PHE A 8 -2.00 1.60 -15.40
CA PHE A 8 -1.12 1.04 -14.35
C PHE A 8 -1.46 -0.38 -14.00
N ILE A 9 -0.47 -1.23 -14.20
CA ILE A 9 -0.41 -2.51 -13.54
C ILE A 9 0.21 -2.22 -12.16
N PRO A 10 -0.56 -2.22 -11.05
CA PRO A 10 0.04 -2.22 -9.73
C PRO A 10 1.07 -3.33 -9.66
N SER A 11 2.14 -3.11 -8.88
CA SER A 11 3.12 -4.18 -8.68
C SER A 11 2.38 -5.45 -8.24
N ARG A 12 2.89 -6.63 -8.61
CA ARG A 12 2.22 -7.91 -8.32
C ARG A 12 1.79 -8.01 -6.84
N ALA A 13 2.61 -7.48 -5.94
CA ALA A 13 2.33 -7.41 -4.51
C ALA A 13 1.13 -6.50 -4.18
N ILE A 14 1.03 -5.32 -4.80
CA ILE A 14 -0.11 -4.42 -4.59
C ILE A 14 -1.38 -5.00 -5.21
N ALA A 15 -1.30 -5.57 -6.41
CA ALA A 15 -2.45 -6.20 -7.06
C ALA A 15 -3.02 -7.35 -6.20
N GLN A 16 -2.15 -8.21 -5.68
CA GLN A 16 -2.53 -9.28 -4.78
C GLN A 16 -3.14 -8.74 -3.48
N LEU A 17 -2.55 -7.68 -2.91
CA LEU A 17 -3.07 -7.05 -1.70
C LEU A 17 -4.45 -6.41 -1.92
N GLU A 18 -4.66 -5.75 -3.06
CA GLU A 18 -5.96 -5.18 -3.44
C GLU A 18 -7.02 -6.28 -3.61
N GLU A 19 -6.65 -7.44 -4.17
CA GLU A 19 -7.50 -8.62 -4.28
C GLU A 19 -7.85 -9.23 -2.91
N GLU A 20 -6.85 -9.44 -2.06
CA GLU A 20 -7.03 -9.99 -0.70
C GLU A 20 -7.89 -9.07 0.18
N LEU A 21 -7.75 -7.75 0.04
CA LEU A 21 -8.53 -6.76 0.79
C LEU A 21 -9.87 -6.44 0.14
N GLY A 22 -10.11 -6.87 -1.10
CA GLY A 22 -11.31 -6.51 -1.88
C GLY A 22 -11.47 -4.99 -2.10
N ALA A 23 -10.36 -4.24 -2.09
CA ALA A 23 -10.37 -2.78 -2.12
C ALA A 23 -9.28 -2.22 -3.03
N ILE A 24 -9.65 -1.26 -3.87
CA ILE A 24 -8.67 -0.51 -4.68
C ILE A 24 -7.95 0.49 -3.79
N LEU A 25 -6.63 0.38 -3.71
CA LEU A 25 -5.76 1.23 -2.90
C LEU A 25 -5.20 2.40 -3.72
N PHE A 26 -5.04 2.21 -5.02
CA PHE A 26 -4.53 3.24 -5.94
C PHE A 26 -5.51 3.54 -7.07
N VAL A 27 -5.73 4.82 -7.33
CA VAL A 27 -6.40 5.31 -8.54
C VAL A 27 -5.38 6.03 -9.41
N ARG A 28 -5.55 5.89 -10.73
CA ARG A 28 -4.69 6.55 -11.71
C ARG A 28 -5.49 7.31 -12.74
N ASP A 29 -4.93 8.44 -13.14
CA ASP A 29 -5.17 9.07 -14.42
C ASP A 29 -3.90 8.99 -15.28
N THR A 30 -3.93 9.45 -16.52
CA THR A 30 -2.80 9.35 -17.46
C THR A 30 -1.53 10.08 -17.02
N HIS A 31 -1.59 10.91 -15.98
CA HIS A 31 -0.48 11.72 -15.51
C HIS A 31 -0.15 11.52 -14.03
N HIS A 32 -1.09 11.03 -13.22
CA HIS A 32 -0.89 10.90 -11.77
C HIS A 32 -1.41 9.60 -11.18
N VAL A 33 -0.72 9.21 -10.10
CA VAL A 33 -1.08 8.11 -9.21
C VAL A 33 -1.52 8.74 -7.90
N SER A 34 -2.70 8.37 -7.41
CA SER A 34 -3.20 8.84 -6.13
C SER A 34 -3.71 7.67 -5.29
N LEU A 35 -3.52 7.76 -3.98
CA LEU A 35 -4.15 6.82 -3.05
C LEU A 35 -5.66 7.05 -3.00
N THR A 36 -6.43 5.98 -2.89
CA THR A 36 -7.83 6.05 -2.52
C THR A 36 -7.97 6.35 -1.02
N ALA A 37 -9.21 6.50 -0.52
CA ALA A 37 -9.44 6.58 0.93
C ALA A 37 -8.95 5.31 1.65
N ALA A 38 -9.23 4.13 1.08
CA ALA A 38 -8.73 2.85 1.59
C ALA A 38 -7.20 2.77 1.54
N GLY A 39 -6.59 3.18 0.42
CA GLY A 39 -5.14 3.23 0.26
C GLY A 39 -4.46 4.15 1.28
N ARG A 40 -5.05 5.31 1.59
CA ARG A 40 -4.54 6.21 2.63
C ARG A 40 -4.62 5.57 4.01
N SER A 41 -5.75 4.97 4.37
CA SER A 41 -5.92 4.30 5.66
C SER A 41 -4.88 3.19 5.83
N LEU A 42 -4.77 2.31 4.84
CA LEU A 42 -3.83 1.19 4.87
C LEU A 42 -2.39 1.67 4.93
N ALA A 43 -2.03 2.74 4.21
CA ALA A 43 -0.67 3.27 4.22
C ALA A 43 -0.27 3.80 5.62
N GLU A 44 -1.19 4.46 6.34
CA GLU A 44 -0.95 4.89 7.72
C GLU A 44 -0.71 3.70 8.66
N ASP A 45 -1.56 2.67 8.56
CA ASP A 45 -1.42 1.44 9.35
C ASP A 45 -0.11 0.70 9.02
N ALA A 46 0.20 0.53 7.74
CA ALA A 46 1.41 -0.14 7.27
C ALA A 46 2.68 0.57 7.77
N ARG A 47 2.72 1.91 7.74
CA ARG A 47 3.86 2.67 8.28
C ARG A 47 4.05 2.41 9.78
N ARG A 48 2.97 2.38 10.56
CA ARG A 48 3.03 2.07 11.99
C ARG A 48 3.56 0.66 12.25
N LEU A 49 3.06 -0.33 11.52
CA LEU A 49 3.49 -1.73 11.65
C LEU A 49 4.97 -1.90 11.28
N LEU A 50 5.41 -1.30 10.18
CA LEU A 50 6.80 -1.36 9.74
C LEU A 50 7.75 -0.67 10.72
N ALA A 51 7.33 0.46 11.32
CA ALA A 51 8.10 1.12 12.36
C ALA A 51 8.28 0.23 13.59
N GLY A 52 7.20 -0.42 14.06
CA GLY A 52 7.27 -1.35 15.19
C GLY A 52 8.15 -2.58 14.89
N ALA A 53 8.04 -3.15 13.69
CA ALA A 53 8.88 -4.25 13.25
C ALA A 53 10.36 -3.85 13.20
N ARG A 54 10.67 -2.64 12.71
CA ARG A 54 12.03 -2.10 12.71
C ARG A 54 12.56 -1.94 14.14
N GLU A 55 11.78 -1.34 15.03
CA GLU A 55 12.18 -1.14 16.43
C GLU A 55 12.46 -2.48 17.13
N ALA A 56 11.60 -3.48 16.93
CA ALA A 56 11.82 -4.83 17.45
C ALA A 56 13.12 -5.45 16.91
N GLY A 57 13.40 -5.28 15.61
CA GLY A 57 14.65 -5.73 14.99
C GLY A 57 15.89 -5.05 15.58
N GLU A 58 15.83 -3.73 15.80
CA GLU A 58 16.93 -2.99 16.44
C GLU A 58 17.17 -3.46 17.88
N LYS A 59 16.11 -3.72 18.66
CA LYS A 59 16.24 -4.27 20.01
C LYS A 59 16.96 -5.61 20.01
N VAL A 60 16.63 -6.51 19.09
CA VAL A 60 17.30 -7.81 18.96
C VAL A 60 18.77 -7.65 18.59
N ARG A 61 19.10 -6.75 17.64
CA ARG A 61 20.50 -6.48 17.26
C ARG A 61 21.32 -5.88 18.40
N GLY A 62 20.70 -5.06 19.25
CA GLY A 62 21.37 -4.46 20.41
C GLY A 62 21.58 -5.41 21.59
N ILE A 63 20.98 -6.60 21.58
CA ILE A 63 21.20 -7.65 22.59
C ILE A 63 22.40 -8.54 22.23
N ALA A 64 22.79 -8.57 20.95
CA ALA A 64 23.88 -9.40 20.42
C ALA A 64 25.28 -8.79 20.64
#